data_AF-A0A5E4I9H8-F1
#
_entry.id   AF-A0A5E4I9H8-F1
#
_cell.length_a   1.000
_cell.length_b   1.000
_cell.length_c   1.000
_cell.angle_alpha   90.00
_cell.angle_beta   90.00
_cell.angle_gamma   90.00
#
_symmetry.space_group_name_H-M   'P 1'
#
loop_
_entity.id
_entity.type
_entity.pdbx_description
1 polymer ?
#
loop_
_entity_poly.entity_id
_entity_poly.type
_entity_poly.pdbx_seq_one_letter_code
_entity_poly.pdbx_strand_id
1 'polypeptide(L)'
;MKKQWMTGIIISMLLLMGAGAIVYAQEPLYRDQTVSMQAKNTNKAGTTDTTIPLSNDTSRVKFRGIWGYQRSNETSGYLGGVLVKRERVVVLKGLWNTTDNMTKGKIVGIIKRGYFDGRIITQNQTTCRIVGLYRYDAENNLLHFRWMTAQQTGWTHCDILVN
;
A
#
# COMPACT_ATOMS: atom_id res chain seq x y z
N MET A 1 71.61 -1.14 -1.82
CA MET A 1 71.19 -0.40 -3.04
C MET A 1 70.77 -1.38 -4.11
N LYS A 2 69.75 -1.00 -4.90
CA LYS A 2 69.18 -1.60 -6.13
C LYS A 2 67.85 -2.38 -6.01
N LYS A 3 66.82 -1.64 -6.44
CA LYS A 3 65.47 -1.98 -6.92
C LYS A 3 65.47 -3.01 -8.06
N GLN A 4 64.47 -3.91 -8.05
CA GLN A 4 63.70 -4.40 -9.21
C GLN A 4 62.29 -4.74 -8.67
N TRP A 5 61.25 -3.92 -8.87
CA TRP A 5 60.31 -3.88 -10.01
C TRP A 5 59.65 -5.22 -10.37
N MET A 6 58.43 -5.45 -9.88
CA MET A 6 57.29 -6.02 -10.63
C MET A 6 56.00 -5.51 -9.96
N THR A 7 55.30 -4.51 -10.52
CA THR A 7 54.19 -4.63 -11.48
C THR A 7 53.03 -5.53 -11.03
N GLY A 8 51.92 -4.90 -10.66
CA GLY A 8 50.62 -5.52 -10.37
C GLY A 8 49.56 -4.46 -10.08
N ILE A 9 49.23 -3.66 -11.10
CA ILE A 9 48.15 -2.67 -11.11
C ILE A 9 46.80 -3.41 -11.11
N ILE A 10 45.94 -3.16 -10.13
CA ILE A 10 44.48 -3.29 -10.31
C ILE A 10 43.82 -2.03 -9.73
N ILE A 11 43.74 -1.02 -10.59
CA ILE A 11 42.73 0.04 -10.52
C ILE A 11 41.70 -0.26 -11.61
N SER A 12 40.43 -0.07 -11.24
CA SER A 12 39.22 -0.03 -12.08
C SER A 12 38.61 -1.38 -12.49
N MET A 13 37.41 -1.64 -11.94
CA MET A 13 36.22 -1.52 -12.77
C MET A 13 35.00 -1.21 -11.91
N LEU A 14 34.58 0.05 -11.99
CA LEU A 14 33.23 0.52 -11.74
C LEU A 14 32.29 -0.24 -12.67
N LEU A 15 31.25 -0.92 -12.17
CA LEU A 15 29.94 -1.11 -12.82
C LEU A 15 29.08 -2.10 -12.03
N LEU A 16 28.26 -1.57 -11.13
CA LEU A 16 26.90 -2.04 -10.94
C LEU A 16 26.08 -0.86 -10.42
N MET A 17 25.80 0.06 -11.34
CA MET A 17 24.58 0.86 -11.26
C MET A 17 23.42 -0.13 -11.33
N GLY A 18 22.63 -0.24 -10.26
CA GLY A 18 21.52 -1.18 -10.27
C GLY A 18 20.87 -1.42 -8.92
N ALA A 19 20.25 -0.38 -8.35
CA ALA A 19 18.96 -0.46 -7.67
C ALA A 19 18.66 0.91 -7.05
N GLY A 20 17.59 1.56 -7.51
CA GLY A 20 17.10 2.78 -6.92
C GLY A 20 16.76 2.55 -5.45
N ALA A 21 17.62 3.05 -4.56
CA ALA A 21 17.23 3.33 -3.19
C ALA A 21 16.32 4.56 -3.25
N ILE A 22 15.00 4.35 -3.35
CA ILE A 22 14.06 5.39 -2.98
C ILE A 22 14.06 5.43 -1.46
N VAL A 23 14.94 6.25 -0.92
CA VAL A 23 14.92 6.67 0.49
C VAL A 23 13.71 7.58 0.64
N TYR A 24 12.60 7.05 1.15
CA TYR A 24 11.56 7.89 1.75
C TYR A 24 12.01 8.24 3.17
N ALA A 25 12.93 9.20 3.27
CA ALA A 25 13.15 9.95 4.49
C ALA A 25 12.67 11.38 4.20
N GLN A 26 11.37 11.60 4.38
CA GLN A 26 10.85 12.93 4.58
C GLN A 26 9.70 12.83 5.57
N GLU A 27 9.99 13.25 6.79
CA GLU A 27 9.02 13.41 7.88
C GLU A 27 7.82 14.24 7.39
N PRO A 28 6.57 13.84 7.65
CA PRO A 28 5.49 14.79 7.64
C PRO A 28 5.39 15.43 9.03
N LEU A 29 5.54 16.76 9.05
CA LEU A 29 5.02 17.66 10.07
C LEU A 29 3.64 17.19 10.54
N TYR A 30 3.62 16.53 11.71
CA TYR A 30 2.40 16.10 12.37
C TYR A 30 1.79 17.33 13.05
N ARG A 31 0.93 18.05 12.31
CA ARG A 31 0.08 19.07 12.90
C ARG A 31 -1.01 18.36 13.69
N ASP A 32 -0.76 18.28 14.98
CA ASP A 32 -1.66 18.05 16.10
C ASP A 32 -3.16 18.04 15.73
N GLN A 33 -3.69 16.85 15.48
CA GLN A 33 -5.11 16.54 15.65
C GLN A 33 -5.20 15.22 16.38
N THR A 34 -5.36 15.34 17.69
CA THR A 34 -6.03 14.33 18.50
C THR A 34 -7.37 13.99 17.85
N VAL A 35 -7.41 12.91 17.07
CA VAL A 35 -8.66 12.35 16.54
C VAL A 35 -9.39 11.72 17.72
N SER A 36 -10.08 12.56 18.48
CA SER A 36 -11.16 12.11 19.34
C SER A 36 -12.21 11.47 18.43
N MET A 37 -12.34 10.14 18.54
CA MET A 37 -13.40 9.40 17.88
C MET A 37 -14.74 9.74 18.55
N GLN A 38 -15.25 10.95 18.33
CA GLN A 38 -16.69 11.17 18.44
C GLN A 38 -17.32 10.73 17.13
N ALA A 39 -17.96 9.56 17.17
CA ALA A 39 -18.87 9.10 16.13
C ALA A 39 -20.01 10.12 16.01
N LYS A 40 -19.83 11.12 15.14
CA LYS A 40 -20.88 12.06 14.77
C LYS A 40 -21.84 11.29 13.86
N ASN A 41 -22.96 10.88 14.44
CA ASN A 41 -24.04 10.22 13.72
C ASN A 41 -24.70 11.25 12.79
N THR A 42 -24.15 11.44 11.59
CA THR A 42 -24.76 12.25 10.55
C THR A 42 -25.52 11.34 9.60
N ASN A 43 -26.82 11.22 9.84
CA ASN A 43 -27.80 10.84 8.82
C ASN A 43 -27.81 11.92 7.72
N LYS A 44 -26.79 11.93 6.87
CA LYS A 44 -26.87 12.50 5.53
C LYS A 44 -26.77 11.33 4.58
N ALA A 45 -27.88 11.02 3.91
CA ALA A 45 -27.87 10.21 2.71
C ALA A 45 -27.16 11.01 1.61
N GLY A 46 -25.84 11.17 1.75
CA GLY A 46 -24.98 11.62 0.68
C GLY A 46 -24.86 10.48 -0.30
N THR A 47 -25.10 10.78 -1.58
CA THR A 47 -25.00 9.84 -2.69
C THR A 47 -23.67 9.10 -2.61
N THR A 48 -23.65 7.89 -2.05
CA THR A 48 -22.46 7.06 -1.98
C THR A 48 -22.17 6.57 -3.39
N ASP A 49 -21.44 7.36 -4.15
CA ASP A 49 -20.80 6.87 -5.36
C ASP A 49 -19.70 5.90 -4.91
N THR A 50 -20.08 4.63 -4.80
CA THR A 50 -19.19 3.51 -4.44
C THR A 50 -18.15 3.20 -5.52
N THR A 51 -18.09 4.00 -6.57
CA THR A 51 -17.21 3.82 -7.73
C THR A 51 -15.89 4.55 -7.46
N ILE A 52 -14.81 3.77 -7.32
CA ILE A 52 -13.43 4.29 -7.31
C ILE A 52 -13.24 5.16 -8.57
N PRO A 53 -12.56 6.32 -8.50
CA PRO A 53 -12.51 7.32 -9.58
C PRO A 53 -11.60 6.85 -10.72
N LEU A 54 -12.05 5.82 -11.41
CA LEU A 54 -11.39 5.19 -12.53
C LEU A 54 -12.31 5.31 -13.74
N SER A 55 -12.00 6.26 -14.62
CA SER A 55 -12.65 6.41 -15.93
C SER A 55 -11.94 5.51 -16.96
N ASN A 56 -12.43 5.51 -18.20
CA ASN A 56 -11.69 4.88 -19.30
C ASN A 56 -10.37 5.64 -19.59
N ASP A 57 -10.36 6.95 -19.34
CA ASP A 57 -9.21 7.83 -19.56
C ASP A 57 -8.17 7.75 -18.42
N THR A 58 -8.62 7.49 -17.20
CA THR A 58 -7.77 7.29 -16.01
C THR A 58 -7.85 5.83 -15.57
N SER A 59 -7.37 4.92 -16.43
CA SER A 59 -7.43 3.47 -16.17
C SER A 59 -6.55 3.00 -15.01
N ARG A 60 -5.73 3.88 -14.43
CA ARG A 60 -4.79 3.56 -13.35
C ARG A 60 -4.65 4.73 -12.38
N VAL A 61 -4.86 4.46 -11.09
CA VAL A 61 -4.60 5.41 -9.99
C VAL A 61 -3.64 4.81 -8.97
N LYS A 62 -2.84 5.64 -8.31
CA LYS A 62 -1.95 5.22 -7.22
C LYS A 62 -2.71 5.30 -5.89
N PHE A 63 -2.30 4.51 -4.93
CA PHE A 63 -2.79 4.61 -3.56
C PHE A 63 -1.65 4.38 -2.55
N ARG A 64 -1.81 4.94 -1.36
CA ARG A 64 -0.98 4.67 -0.19
C ARG A 64 -1.86 4.61 1.05
N GLY A 65 -1.45 3.87 2.07
CA GLY A 65 -2.27 3.74 3.24
C GLY A 65 -1.58 3.05 4.41
N ILE A 66 -2.38 2.88 5.45
CA ILE A 66 -2.03 2.16 6.67
C ILE A 66 -3.01 1.01 6.90
N TRP A 67 -2.53 -0.03 7.57
CA TRP A 67 -3.36 -1.16 7.98
C TRP A 67 -3.14 -1.51 9.45
N GLY A 68 -4.14 -2.14 10.05
CA GLY A 68 -4.11 -2.60 11.44
C GLY A 68 -5.06 -3.77 11.68
N TYR A 69 -4.87 -4.47 12.79
CA TYR A 69 -5.74 -5.58 13.21
C TYR A 69 -7.02 -5.09 13.86
N GLN A 70 -8.12 -5.82 13.73
CA GLN A 70 -9.43 -5.39 14.26
C GLN A 70 -9.44 -5.21 15.78
N ARG A 71 -8.60 -5.98 16.49
CA ARG A 71 -8.47 -5.95 17.94
C ARG A 71 -7.61 -4.79 18.45
N SER A 72 -6.94 -4.08 17.56
CA SER A 72 -6.08 -2.95 17.90
C SER A 72 -6.48 -1.72 17.10
N ASN A 73 -6.55 -0.56 17.76
CA ASN A 73 -6.69 0.72 17.06
C ASN A 73 -5.33 1.25 16.56
N GLU A 74 -4.26 0.47 16.70
CA GLU A 74 -2.91 0.85 16.31
C GLU A 74 -2.60 0.42 14.87
N THR A 75 -1.77 1.24 14.22
CA THR A 75 -1.20 0.92 12.92
C THR A 75 -0.22 -0.24 13.06
N SER A 76 -0.51 -1.33 12.36
CA SER A 76 0.37 -2.52 12.27
C SER A 76 1.31 -2.45 11.07
N GLY A 77 1.04 -1.57 10.10
CA GLY A 77 1.97 -1.29 9.02
C GLY A 77 1.42 -0.41 7.91
N TYR A 78 2.14 -0.42 6.80
CA TYR A 78 1.88 0.43 5.64
C TYR A 78 1.63 -0.41 4.38
N LEU A 79 0.93 0.18 3.43
CA LEU A 79 0.70 -0.40 2.12
C LEU A 79 0.62 0.68 1.04
N GLY A 80 0.89 0.30 -0.20
CA GLY A 80 0.75 1.20 -1.33
C GLY A 80 0.87 0.48 -2.65
N GLY A 81 0.40 1.11 -3.72
CA GLY A 81 0.40 0.49 -5.03
C GLY A 81 -0.43 1.22 -6.05
N VAL A 82 -1.04 0.43 -6.94
CA VAL A 82 -1.88 0.92 -8.03
C VAL A 82 -3.18 0.14 -8.10
N LEU A 83 -4.25 0.86 -8.40
CA LEU A 83 -5.54 0.32 -8.81
C LEU A 83 -5.64 0.48 -10.32
N VAL A 84 -6.00 -0.60 -11.02
CA VAL A 84 -6.11 -0.61 -12.48
C VAL A 84 -7.50 -1.08 -12.88
N LYS A 85 -8.27 -0.24 -13.58
CA LYS A 85 -9.57 -0.63 -14.12
C LYS A 85 -9.39 -1.63 -15.26
N ARG A 86 -10.13 -2.73 -15.19
CA ARG A 86 -10.20 -3.79 -16.20
C ARG A 86 -11.65 -4.16 -16.40
N GLU A 87 -12.25 -3.70 -17.50
CA GLU A 87 -13.66 -3.95 -17.82
C GLU A 87 -14.60 -3.64 -16.63
N ARG A 88 -15.14 -4.69 -16.00
CA ARG A 88 -16.12 -4.64 -14.90
C ARG A 88 -15.49 -4.78 -13.51
N VAL A 89 -14.17 -4.76 -13.41
CA VAL A 89 -13.43 -4.93 -12.16
C VAL A 89 -12.28 -3.94 -12.01
N VAL A 90 -11.80 -3.76 -10.79
CA VAL A 90 -10.59 -3.00 -10.50
C VAL A 90 -9.55 -3.95 -9.92
N VAL A 91 -8.37 -4.01 -10.52
CA VAL A 91 -7.26 -4.85 -10.05
C VAL A 91 -6.38 -4.02 -9.13
N LEU A 92 -6.20 -4.46 -7.89
CA LEU A 92 -5.25 -3.92 -6.95
C LEU A 92 -3.92 -4.65 -7.09
N LYS A 93 -2.83 -3.89 -7.26
CA LYS A 93 -1.45 -4.40 -7.20
C LYS A 93 -0.63 -3.48 -6.31
N GLY A 94 -0.10 -4.01 -5.21
CA GLY A 94 0.65 -3.22 -4.26
C GLY A 94 1.70 -4.01 -3.49
N LEU A 95 2.35 -3.27 -2.60
CA LEU A 95 3.27 -3.76 -1.59
C LEU A 95 2.70 -3.42 -0.21
N TRP A 96 3.11 -4.17 0.79
CA TRP A 96 2.79 -3.92 2.19
C TRP A 96 3.98 -4.29 3.06
N ASN A 97 4.04 -3.71 4.26
CA ASN A 97 5.00 -4.04 5.30
C ASN A 97 4.41 -3.83 6.69
N THR A 98 5.00 -4.44 7.71
CA THR A 98 4.80 -4.12 9.12
C THR A 98 5.54 -2.84 9.50
N THR A 99 5.14 -2.18 10.60
CA THR A 99 5.76 -0.93 11.08
C THR A 99 7.26 -1.08 11.36
N ASP A 100 7.68 -2.23 11.90
CA ASP A 100 9.09 -2.60 12.11
C ASP A 100 9.81 -3.05 10.83
N ASN A 101 9.10 -3.13 9.70
CA ASN A 101 9.57 -3.59 8.39
C ASN A 101 10.16 -5.01 8.37
N MET A 102 9.93 -5.80 9.43
CA MET A 102 10.39 -7.19 9.54
C MET A 102 9.62 -8.11 8.60
N THR A 103 8.33 -7.82 8.39
CA THR A 103 7.50 -8.54 7.43
C THR A 103 7.08 -7.60 6.32
N LYS A 104 7.26 -8.03 5.07
CA LYS A 104 6.78 -7.31 3.89
C LYS A 104 6.44 -8.26 2.76
N GLY A 105 5.74 -7.73 1.76
CA GLY A 105 5.35 -8.53 0.62
C GLY A 105 4.55 -7.76 -0.41
N LYS A 106 3.96 -8.54 -1.32
CA LYS A 106 3.05 -8.07 -2.35
C LYS A 106 1.62 -8.34 -1.91
N ILE A 107 0.72 -7.47 -2.33
CA ILE A 107 -0.72 -7.67 -2.26
C ILE A 107 -1.29 -7.53 -3.66
N VAL A 108 -2.07 -8.52 -4.09
CA VAL A 108 -2.76 -8.51 -5.37
C VAL A 108 -4.18 -9.00 -5.20
N GLY A 109 -5.13 -8.36 -5.87
CA GLY A 109 -6.52 -8.78 -5.79
C GLY A 109 -7.43 -8.03 -6.74
N ILE A 110 -8.69 -8.39 -6.70
CA ILE A 110 -9.76 -7.81 -7.50
C ILE A 110 -10.76 -7.15 -6.56
N ILE A 111 -11.12 -5.92 -6.91
CA ILE A 111 -12.16 -5.13 -6.29
C ILE A 111 -13.37 -5.15 -7.23
N LYS A 112 -14.53 -5.56 -6.70
CA LYS A 112 -15.78 -5.64 -7.45
C LYS A 112 -16.98 -5.56 -6.51
N ARG A 113 -17.93 -4.65 -6.80
CA ARG A 113 -19.24 -4.56 -6.14
C ARG A 113 -19.16 -4.49 -4.60
N GLY A 114 -18.25 -3.68 -4.04
CA GLY A 114 -18.07 -3.56 -2.59
C GLY A 114 -17.19 -4.65 -1.95
N TYR A 115 -16.70 -5.63 -2.72
CA TYR A 115 -15.84 -6.70 -2.23
C TYR A 115 -14.41 -6.58 -2.77
N PHE A 116 -13.46 -7.05 -1.96
CA PHE A 116 -12.09 -7.33 -2.31
C PHE A 116 -11.82 -8.83 -2.17
N ASP A 117 -11.31 -9.46 -3.22
CA ASP A 117 -10.80 -10.83 -3.21
C ASP A 117 -9.36 -10.82 -3.70
N GLY A 118 -8.43 -11.23 -2.84
CA GLY A 118 -7.02 -11.17 -3.14
C GLY A 118 -6.16 -12.17 -2.38
N ARG A 119 -4.86 -11.95 -2.51
CA ARG A 119 -3.84 -12.69 -1.80
C ARG A 119 -2.68 -11.78 -1.41
N ILE A 120 -2.10 -12.10 -0.28
CA ILE A 120 -0.83 -11.58 0.20
C ILE A 120 0.26 -12.59 -0.15
N ILE A 121 1.37 -12.11 -0.70
CA ILE A 121 2.55 -12.92 -1.04
C ILE A 121 3.73 -12.34 -0.25
N THR A 122 4.22 -13.05 0.75
CA THR A 122 5.37 -12.63 1.58
C THR A 122 6.69 -12.79 0.82
N GLN A 123 7.78 -12.23 1.36
CA GLN A 123 9.11 -12.33 0.73
C GLN A 123 9.58 -13.78 0.52
N ASN A 124 9.24 -14.68 1.44
CA ASN A 124 9.52 -16.13 1.34
C ASN A 124 8.52 -16.87 0.43
N GLN A 125 7.75 -16.15 -0.41
CA GLN A 125 6.76 -16.67 -1.35
C GLN A 125 5.56 -17.40 -0.71
N THR A 126 5.41 -17.36 0.62
CA THR A 126 4.19 -17.85 1.27
C THR A 126 3.00 -17.00 0.82
N THR A 127 1.93 -17.68 0.41
CA THR A 127 0.72 -17.03 -0.09
C THR A 127 -0.42 -17.22 0.90
N CYS A 128 -1.10 -16.13 1.24
CA CYS A 128 -2.28 -16.14 2.11
C CYS A 128 -3.46 -15.49 1.38
N ARG A 129 -4.64 -16.13 1.38
CA ARG A 129 -5.86 -15.54 0.85
C ARG A 129 -6.35 -14.44 1.80
N ILE A 130 -6.73 -13.30 1.22
CA ILE A 130 -7.31 -12.18 1.93
C ILE A 130 -8.58 -11.76 1.21
N VAL A 131 -9.66 -11.60 1.96
CA VAL A 131 -10.93 -11.09 1.44
C VAL A 131 -11.35 -9.89 2.27
N GLY A 132 -12.21 -9.04 1.74
CA GLY A 132 -12.68 -7.89 2.49
C GLY A 132 -13.87 -7.19 1.86
N LEU A 133 -14.46 -6.30 2.64
CA LEU A 133 -15.40 -5.30 2.16
C LEU A 133 -14.65 -3.99 2.01
N TYR A 134 -14.99 -3.22 0.99
CA TYR A 134 -14.44 -1.88 0.80
C TYR A 134 -15.55 -0.83 0.70
N ARG A 135 -15.19 0.39 1.07
CA ARG A 135 -15.98 1.60 0.83
C ARG A 135 -15.05 2.67 0.31
N TYR A 136 -15.46 3.34 -0.75
CA TYR A 136 -14.80 4.55 -1.24
C TYR A 136 -15.55 5.77 -0.72
N ASP A 137 -14.79 6.72 -0.19
CA ASP A 137 -15.23 8.04 0.20
C ASP A 137 -14.70 9.04 -0.85
N ALA A 138 -15.61 9.48 -1.72
CA ALA A 138 -15.29 10.37 -2.83
C ALA A 138 -14.92 11.79 -2.38
N GLU A 139 -15.45 12.25 -1.24
CA GLU A 139 -15.18 13.60 -0.73
C GLU A 139 -13.73 13.72 -0.27
N ASN A 140 -13.22 12.68 0.39
CA ASN A 140 -11.88 12.65 0.97
C ASN A 140 -10.86 11.88 0.12
N ASN A 141 -11.27 11.31 -1.01
CA ASN A 141 -10.45 10.39 -1.80
C ASN A 141 -9.89 9.21 -0.98
N LEU A 142 -10.67 8.70 -0.03
CA LEU A 142 -10.26 7.63 0.88
C LEU A 142 -10.90 6.30 0.49
N LEU A 143 -10.09 5.26 0.46
CA LEU A 143 -10.51 3.89 0.28
C LEU A 143 -10.32 3.13 1.59
N HIS A 144 -11.45 2.75 2.19
CA HIS A 144 -11.49 1.97 3.41
C HIS A 144 -11.69 0.50 3.10
N PHE A 145 -10.96 -0.37 3.80
CA PHE A 145 -11.21 -1.81 3.79
C PHE A 145 -11.43 -2.34 5.19
N ARG A 146 -12.37 -3.29 5.31
CA ARG A 146 -12.39 -4.28 6.39
C ARG A 146 -12.00 -5.61 5.78
N TRP A 147 -10.87 -6.16 6.20
CA TRP A 147 -10.30 -7.36 5.61
C TRP A 147 -10.24 -8.51 6.61
N MET A 148 -10.13 -9.72 6.06
CA MET A 148 -9.93 -10.93 6.83
C MET A 148 -9.06 -11.93 6.06
N THR A 149 -8.23 -12.64 6.81
CA THR A 149 -7.60 -13.91 6.41
C THR A 149 -8.28 -15.05 7.16
N ALA A 150 -7.80 -16.27 6.99
CA ALA A 150 -8.30 -17.42 7.77
C ALA A 150 -8.09 -17.26 9.29
N GLN A 151 -7.09 -16.48 9.71
CA GLN A 151 -6.67 -16.40 11.10
C GLN A 151 -6.96 -15.03 11.74
N GLN A 152 -7.07 -13.98 10.94
CA GLN A 152 -7.04 -12.60 11.43
C GLN A 152 -8.03 -11.72 10.66
N THR A 153 -8.49 -10.67 11.33
CA THR A 153 -9.32 -9.62 10.74
C THR A 153 -8.69 -8.26 11.01
N GLY A 154 -9.00 -7.28 10.16
CA GLY A 154 -8.46 -5.95 10.33
C GLY A 154 -9.05 -4.89 9.42
N TRP A 155 -8.39 -3.74 9.43
CA TRP A 155 -8.82 -2.55 8.74
C TRP A 155 -7.68 -1.96 7.89
N THR A 156 -8.06 -1.16 6.92
CA THR A 156 -7.12 -0.42 6.05
C THR A 156 -7.74 0.92 5.67
N HIS A 157 -6.92 1.96 5.68
CA HIS A 157 -7.27 3.30 5.23
C HIS A 157 -6.24 3.72 4.19
N CYS A 158 -6.69 3.97 2.96
CA CYS A 158 -5.84 4.34 1.84
C CYS A 158 -6.25 5.67 1.22
N ASP A 159 -5.31 6.58 1.05
CA ASP A 159 -5.46 7.74 0.16
C ASP A 159 -5.38 7.28 -1.30
N ILE A 160 -6.32 7.71 -2.13
CA ILE A 160 -6.22 7.65 -3.58
C ILE A 160 -5.48 8.89 -4.05
N LEU A 161 -4.34 8.68 -4.70
CA LEU A 161 -3.50 9.75 -5.22
C LEU A 161 -3.98 10.08 -6.64
N VAL A 162 -4.90 11.03 -6.73
CA VAL A 162 -5.36 11.61 -7.99
C VAL A 162 -4.40 12.74 -8.35
N ASN A 163 -3.74 12.62 -9.50
CA ASN A 163 -2.89 13.67 -10.08
C ASN A 163 -3.69 14.51 -11.07
#